data_AF-G9KHE9-F1
#
_entry.id   AF-G9KHE9-F1
#
_cell.length_a   1.000
_cell.length_b   1.000
_cell.length_c   1.000
_cell.angle_alpha   90.00
_cell.angle_beta   90.00
_cell.angle_gamma   90.00
#
_symmetry.space_group_name_H-M   'P 1'
#
loop_
_entity.id
_entity.type
_entity.pdbx_description
1 polymer ?
#
loop_
_entity_poly.entity_id
_entity_poly.type
_entity_poly.pdbx_seq_one_letter_code
_entity_poly.pdbx_strand_id
1 'polypeptide(L)' 'CLHVAAMSPANISREERREVFLSVPDLPPLWPGESYSCQFGDHQSPALLTSAGVMCPSPDPSEAPALPRG' A
#
# COMPACT_ATOMS: atom_id res chain seq x y z
N CYS A 1 11.78 10.57 -12.16
CA CYS A 1 12.20 9.49 -11.24
C CYS A 1 10.96 8.83 -10.66
N LEU A 2 11.03 7.53 -10.36
CA LEU A 2 9.93 6.82 -9.70
C LEU A 2 9.68 7.45 -8.32
N HIS A 3 8.43 7.83 -8.05
CA HIS A 3 8.04 8.45 -6.79
C HIS A 3 6.55 8.22 -6.51
N VAL A 4 6.19 8.20 -5.23
CA VAL A 4 4.78 8.23 -4.80
C VAL A 4 4.32 9.69 -4.83
N ALA A 5 3.41 10.01 -5.75
CA ALA A 5 2.87 11.35 -5.93
C ALA A 5 1.76 11.67 -4.90
N ALA A 6 0.94 10.68 -4.57
CA ALA A 6 -0.15 10.83 -3.60
C ALA A 6 -0.51 9.49 -2.94
N MET A 7 -1.10 9.56 -1.75
CA MET A 7 -1.60 8.41 -1.00
C MET A 7 -3.01 8.69 -0.45
N SER A 8 -3.93 7.76 -0.61
CA SER A 8 -5.32 7.91 -0.15
C SER A 8 -5.93 6.57 0.30
N PRO A 9 -6.46 6.47 1.54
CA PRO A 9 -6.28 7.43 2.63
C PRO A 9 -4.84 7.43 3.13
N ALA A 10 -4.38 8.58 3.64
CA ALA A 10 -3.03 8.67 4.23
C ALA A 10 -2.97 8.16 5.68
N ASN A 11 -4.12 8.07 6.37
CA ASN A 11 -4.23 7.65 7.75
C ASN A 11 -5.43 6.71 7.89
N ILE A 12 -5.28 5.65 8.68
CA ILE A 12 -6.27 4.58 8.89
C ILE A 12 -6.25 4.22 10.37
N SER A 13 -7.43 3.97 10.95
CA SER A 13 -7.51 3.52 12.35
C SER A 13 -6.92 2.13 12.50
N ARG A 14 -6.26 1.84 13.63
CA ARG A 14 -5.64 0.51 13.83
C ARG A 14 -6.68 -0.61 13.83
N GLU A 15 -7.92 -0.32 14.23
CA GLU A 15 -9.00 -1.30 14.34
C GLU A 15 -9.71 -1.59 13.00
N GLU A 16 -9.32 -0.91 11.91
CA GLU A 16 -9.94 -1.10 10.60
C GLU A 16 -8.92 -1.56 9.55
N ARG A 17 -9.42 -2.35 8.59
CA ARG A 17 -8.72 -2.67 7.36
C ARG A 17 -9.33 -1.88 6.22
N ARG A 18 -8.50 -1.19 5.43
CA ARG A 18 -8.93 -0.42 4.26
C ARG A 18 -8.02 -0.60 3.07
N GLU A 19 -8.55 -0.34 1.88
CA GLU A 19 -7.74 -0.21 0.68
C GLU A 19 -7.03 1.14 0.67
N VAL A 20 -5.73 1.10 0.35
CA VAL A 20 -4.86 2.26 0.19
C VAL A 20 -4.48 2.38 -1.27
N PHE A 21 -4.77 3.53 -1.86
CA PHE A 21 -4.34 3.89 -3.18
C PHE A 21 -3.04 4.70 -3.11
N LEU A 22 -2.02 4.26 -3.82
CA LEU A 22 -0.77 4.99 -4.05
C LEU A 22 -0.73 5.43 -5.50
N SER A 23 -0.78 6.75 -5.73
CA SER A 23 -0.53 7.30 -7.06
C SER A 23 0.97 7.30 -7.31
N VAL A 24 1.38 6.52 -8.30
CA VAL A 24 2.78 6.36 -8.69
C VAL A 24 2.81 6.53 -10.20
N PRO A 25 3.00 7.78 -10.70
CA PRO A 25 3.11 8.00 -12.13
C PRO A 25 4.34 7.26 -12.66
N ASP A 26 4.25 6.79 -13.90
CA ASP A 26 5.33 6.10 -14.61
C ASP A 26 5.80 4.80 -13.94
N LEU A 27 4.85 4.01 -13.39
CA LEU A 27 5.14 2.63 -12.99
C LEU A 27 5.63 1.84 -14.20
N PRO A 28 6.80 1.19 -14.11
CA PRO A 28 7.33 0.43 -15.22
C PRO A 28 6.43 -0.78 -15.55
N PRO A 29 6.43 -1.27 -16.79
CA PRO A 29 5.75 -2.50 -17.11
C PRO A 29 6.43 -3.69 -16.42
N LEU A 30 5.63 -4.65 -15.97
CA LEU A 30 6.09 -5.90 -15.36
C LEU A 30 6.18 -7.01 -16.41
N TRP A 31 7.12 -7.93 -16.21
CA TRP A 31 7.24 -9.13 -17.04
C TRP A 31 6.17 -10.17 -16.67
N PRO A 32 5.86 -11.13 -17.54
CA PRO A 32 4.92 -12.20 -17.22
C PRO A 32 5.33 -12.96 -15.96
N GLY A 33 4.45 -12.96 -14.95
CA GLY A 33 4.69 -13.61 -13.65
C GLY A 33 5.22 -12.68 -12.55
N GLU A 34 5.56 -11.43 -12.88
CA GLU A 34 5.90 -10.42 -11.88
C GLU A 34 4.65 -9.68 -11.36
N SER A 35 4.74 -9.17 -10.14
CA SER A 35 3.67 -8.41 -9.50
C SER A 35 4.24 -7.32 -8.60
N TYR A 36 3.46 -6.25 -8.41
CA TYR A 36 3.74 -5.24 -7.42
C TYR A 36 3.23 -5.69 -6.04
N SER A 37 3.87 -5.17 -4.99
CA SER A 37 3.39 -5.32 -3.61
C SER A 37 3.66 -4.05 -2.81
N CYS A 38 2.81 -3.79 -1.83
CA CYS A 38 2.99 -2.74 -0.85
C CYS A 38 3.63 -3.30 0.42
N GLN A 39 4.60 -2.59 0.97
CA GLN A 39 5.28 -2.95 2.22
C GLN A 39 4.87 -1.97 3.33
N PHE A 40 4.09 -2.45 4.30
CA PHE A 40 3.63 -1.72 5.48
C PHE A 40 4.48 -2.12 6.70
N GLY A 41 5.65 -1.50 6.85
CA GLY A 41 6.62 -1.95 7.85
C GLY A 41 7.02 -3.41 7.56
N ASP A 42 6.68 -4.32 8.47
CA ASP A 42 6.99 -5.76 8.33
C ASP A 42 5.91 -6.56 7.58
N HIS A 43 4.75 -5.96 7.26
CA HIS A 43 3.66 -6.62 6.56
C HIS A 43 3.69 -6.33 5.06
N GLN A 44 3.74 -7.38 4.23
CA GLN A 44 3.68 -7.29 2.77
C GLN A 44 2.29 -7.62 2.27
N SER A 45 1.76 -6.76 1.40
CA SER A 45 0.39 -6.86 0.85
C SER A 45 0.42 -6.84 -0.68
N PRO A 46 -0.33 -7.72 -1.37
CA PRO A 46 -0.35 -7.76 -2.83
C PRO A 46 -0.95 -6.47 -3.39
N ALA A 47 -0.33 -5.93 -4.45
CA ALA A 47 -0.79 -4.72 -5.09
C ALA A 47 -1.61 -5.02 -6.35
N LEU A 48 -2.75 -4.37 -6.46
CA LEU A 48 -3.55 -4.31 -7.67
C LEU A 48 -3.12 -3.10 -8.50
N LEU A 49 -2.63 -3.35 -9.71
CA LEU A 49 -2.23 -2.28 -10.63
C LEU A 49 -3.47 -1.55 -11.15
N THR A 50 -3.42 -0.23 -11.17
CA THR A 50 -4.48 0.65 -11.68
C THR A 50 -3.91 1.56 -12.78
N SER A 51 -4.76 2.36 -13.41
CA SER A 51 -4.32 3.30 -14.45
C SER A 51 -3.36 4.39 -13.96
N ALA A 52 -3.35 4.72 -12.66
CA ALA A 52 -2.61 5.86 -12.10
C ALA A 52 -1.67 5.48 -10.95
N GLY A 53 -1.47 4.18 -10.69
CA GLY A 53 -0.68 3.69 -9.56
C GLY A 53 -1.10 2.29 -9.10
N VAL A 54 -1.07 2.04 -7.80
CA VAL A 54 -1.42 0.74 -7.19
C VAL A 54 -2.43 0.88 -6.06
N MET A 55 -3.24 -0.15 -5.86
CA MET A 55 -4.12 -0.32 -4.69
C MET A 55 -3.71 -1.53 -3.88
N CYS A 56 -3.60 -1.37 -2.56
CA CYS A 56 -3.21 -2.44 -1.65
C CYS A 56 -4.11 -2.42 -0.40
N PRO A 57 -4.54 -3.57 0.13
CA PRO A 57 -5.18 -3.60 1.45
C PRO A 57 -4.16 -3.30 2.55
N SER A 58 -4.58 -2.50 3.53
CA SER A 58 -3.83 -2.27 4.76
C SER A 58 -3.70 -3.56 5.58
N PRO A 59 -2.71 -3.67 6.48
CA PRO A 59 -2.60 -4.81 7.39
C PRO A 59 -3.89 -5.01 8.20
N ASP A 60 -4.15 -6.25 8.61
CA ASP A 60 -5.24 -6.54 9.53
C ASP A 60 -4.96 -5.94 10.93
N PRO A 61 -5.98 -5.60 11.73
CA PRO A 61 -5.80 -4.99 13.06
C PRO A 61 -4.88 -5.76 14.03
N SER A 62 -4.79 -7.08 13.84
CA SER A 62 -3.91 -7.98 14.61
C SER A 62 -2.43 -7.84 14.23
N GLU A 63 -2.15 -7.38 13.01
CA GLU A 63 -0.80 -7.20 12.45
C GLU A 63 -0.39 -5.72 12.42
N ALA A 64 -1.33 -4.80 12.59
CA ALA A 64 -1.06 -3.38 12.63
C ALA A 64 -0.18 -3.01 13.85
N PRO A 65 0.78 -2.10 13.68
CA PRO A 65 1.75 -1.77 14.72
C PRO A 65 1.06 -1.20 15.98
N ALA A 66 1.58 -1.56 17.15
CA ALA A 66 1.12 -0.98 18.41
C ALA A 66 1.51 0.49 18.49
N LEU A 67 0.55 1.35 18.85
CA LEU A 67 0.85 2.76 19.11
C LEU A 67 1.59 2.88 20.44
N PRO A 68 2.67 3.68 20.52
CA PRO A 68 3.34 3.94 21.79
C PRO A 68 2.35 4.55 22.78
N ARG A 69 2.36 4.03 24.02
CA ARG A 69 1.61 4.64 25.12
C ARG A 69 2.39 5.87 25.58
N GLY A 70 1.70 7.02 25.63
CA GLY A 70 2.25 8.27 26.15
C GLY A 70 2.45 8.25 27.66
#